data_AF-A0A6M1YQY9-F1
#
_entry.id   AF-A0A6M1YQY9-F1
#
_cell.length_a   1.000
_cell.length_b   1.000
_cell.length_c   1.000
_cell.angle_alpha   90.00
_cell.angle_beta   90.00
_cell.angle_gamma   90.00
#
_symmetry.space_group_name_H-M   'P 1'
#
loop_
_entity.id
_entity.type
_entity.pdbx_description
1 polymer ?
#
loop_
_entity_poly.entity_id
_entity_poly.type
_entity_poly.pdbx_seq_one_letter_code
_entity_poly.pdbx_strand_id
1 'polypeptide(L)'
;MSILDEYKNDFLLFVEAGFIAINQTDEGSTIKLFDAAKVLDKNNPLIKIGFGYLALHKLELKKAITIFEEVLRKDPKNDMAKAFLGIAISMTPKNMLKGEKLLEETLKSDDKEVKKLAGIALDFVDKFVKKEPSPVETKKKGK
;
A
#
# COMPACT_ATOMS: atom_id res chain seq x y z
N MET A 1 27.82 10.50 -21.06
CA MET A 1 26.98 10.55 -19.85
C MET A 1 25.63 11.09 -20.31
N SER A 2 24.53 10.37 -20.05
CA SER A 2 23.20 10.86 -20.42
C SER A 2 22.82 12.01 -19.49
N ILE A 3 22.06 13.00 -19.97
CA ILE A 3 21.49 14.04 -19.10
C ILE A 3 20.67 13.44 -17.95
N LEU A 4 20.09 12.25 -18.15
CA LEU A 4 19.36 11.52 -17.11
C LEU A 4 20.27 10.99 -15.99
N ASP A 5 21.58 10.80 -16.24
CA ASP A 5 22.51 10.35 -15.21
C ASP A 5 22.72 11.42 -14.13
N GLU A 6 22.54 12.70 -14.47
CA GLU A 6 22.64 13.84 -13.54
C GLU A 6 21.49 13.87 -12.54
N TYR A 7 20.34 13.33 -12.90
CA TYR A 7 19.10 13.35 -12.11
C TYR A 7 18.80 12.04 -11.40
N LYS A 8 19.75 11.09 -11.33
CA LYS A 8 19.51 9.80 -10.67
C LYS A 8 19.07 9.93 -9.21
N ASN A 9 19.57 10.96 -8.52
CA ASN A 9 19.20 11.22 -7.13
C ASN A 9 17.77 11.80 -6.99
N ASP A 10 17.22 12.39 -8.06
CA ASP A 10 15.87 12.95 -8.08
C ASP A 10 14.79 11.86 -8.17
N PHE A 11 15.18 10.62 -8.50
CA PHE A 11 14.25 9.49 -8.50
C PHE A 11 13.53 9.36 -7.16
N LEU A 12 14.29 9.34 -6.05
CA LEU A 12 13.69 9.22 -4.72
C LEU A 12 12.85 10.45 -4.38
N LEU A 13 13.29 11.64 -4.76
CA LEU A 13 12.54 12.88 -4.55
C LEU A 13 11.17 12.84 -5.26
N PHE A 14 11.13 12.41 -6.51
CA PHE A 14 9.86 12.28 -7.25
C PHE A 14 8.95 11.21 -6.66
N VAL A 15 9.50 10.08 -6.22
CA VAL A 15 8.73 9.02 -5.56
C VAL A 15 8.13 9.53 -4.25
N GLU A 16 8.93 10.16 -3.39
CA GLU A 16 8.46 10.71 -2.11
C GLU A 16 7.41 11.79 -2.31
N ALA A 17 7.64 12.74 -3.23
CA ALA A 17 6.65 13.75 -3.59
C ALA A 17 5.36 13.12 -4.12
N GLY A 18 5.46 12.03 -4.89
CA GLY A 18 4.31 11.26 -5.38
C GLY A 18 3.48 10.68 -4.23
N PHE A 19 4.12 10.09 -3.22
CA PHE A 19 3.42 9.60 -2.02
C PHE A 19 2.77 10.73 -1.23
N ILE A 20 3.42 11.90 -1.12
CA ILE A 20 2.85 13.08 -0.47
C ILE A 20 1.61 13.58 -1.23
N ALA A 21 1.67 13.64 -2.56
CA ALA A 21 0.55 14.04 -3.40
C ALA A 21 -0.66 13.10 -3.25
N ILE A 22 -0.43 11.79 -3.10
CA ILE A 22 -1.49 10.81 -2.80
C ILE A 22 -2.19 11.16 -1.48
N ASN A 23 -1.42 11.44 -0.42
CA ASN A 23 -1.97 11.81 0.88
C ASN A 23 -2.74 13.15 0.85
N GLN A 24 -2.41 14.03 -0.10
CA GLN A 24 -3.11 15.29 -0.36
C GLN A 24 -4.29 15.13 -1.33
N THR A 25 -4.59 13.91 -1.78
CA THR A 25 -5.63 13.61 -2.78
C THR A 25 -5.41 14.28 -4.14
N ASP A 26 -4.18 14.74 -4.43
CA ASP A 26 -3.82 15.34 -5.72
C ASP A 26 -3.39 14.24 -6.70
N GLU A 27 -4.39 13.62 -7.33
CA GLU A 27 -4.18 12.57 -8.34
C GLU A 27 -3.39 13.10 -9.56
N GLY A 28 -3.59 14.37 -9.93
CA GLY A 28 -2.93 14.99 -11.07
C GLY A 28 -1.42 15.10 -10.86
N SER A 29 -0.99 15.58 -9.70
CA SER A 29 0.43 15.64 -9.33
C SER A 29 1.01 14.24 -9.10
N THR A 30 0.25 13.33 -8.50
CA THR A 30 0.66 11.93 -8.31
C THR A 30 1.10 11.29 -9.63
N ILE A 31 0.27 11.38 -10.66
CA ILE A 31 0.57 10.77 -11.98
C ILE A 31 1.84 11.37 -12.57
N LYS A 32 1.96 12.71 -12.58
CA LYS A 32 3.12 13.40 -13.15
C LYS A 32 4.43 13.04 -12.43
N LEU A 33 4.41 12.95 -11.11
CA LEU A 33 5.58 12.65 -10.28
C LEU A 33 6.05 11.20 -10.47
N PHE A 34 5.12 10.23 -10.47
CA PHE A 34 5.48 8.84 -10.74
C PHE A 34 5.90 8.59 -12.19
N ASP A 35 5.33 9.31 -13.16
CA ASP A 35 5.80 9.26 -14.55
C ASP A 35 7.21 9.84 -14.70
N ALA A 36 7.53 10.94 -14.01
CA ALA A 36 8.89 11.48 -13.96
C ALA A 36 9.88 10.48 -13.33
N ALA A 37 9.53 9.85 -12.20
CA ALA A 37 10.34 8.80 -11.58
C ALA A 37 10.55 7.61 -12.54
N LYS A 38 9.53 7.23 -13.31
CA LYS A 38 9.58 6.15 -14.30
C LYS A 38 10.52 6.44 -15.48
N VAL A 39 10.71 7.70 -15.85
CA VAL A 39 11.72 8.08 -16.86
C VAL A 39 13.14 7.79 -16.33
N LEU A 40 13.38 7.99 -15.04
CA LEU A 40 14.69 7.78 -14.40
C LEU A 40 14.98 6.29 -14.11
N ASP A 41 14.01 5.56 -13.56
CA ASP A 41 14.14 4.12 -13.32
C ASP A 41 12.81 3.39 -13.56
N LYS A 42 12.59 3.00 -14.82
CA LYS A 42 11.35 2.33 -15.26
C LYS A 42 11.06 1.00 -14.58
N ASN A 43 12.08 0.35 -14.00
CA ASN A 43 11.98 -1.00 -13.44
C ASN A 43 11.87 -0.99 -11.92
N ASN A 44 11.98 0.18 -11.29
CA ASN A 44 11.88 0.28 -9.84
C ASN A 44 10.48 -0.13 -9.34
N PRO A 45 10.37 -1.06 -8.38
CA PRO A 45 9.08 -1.48 -7.85
C PRO A 45 8.32 -0.34 -7.16
N LEU A 46 9.00 0.69 -6.63
CA LEU A 46 8.38 1.81 -5.93
C LEU A 46 7.35 2.56 -6.78
N ILE A 47 7.55 2.65 -8.09
CA ILE A 47 6.58 3.29 -8.99
C ILE A 47 5.27 2.51 -9.02
N LYS A 48 5.34 1.17 -9.18
CA LYS A 48 4.14 0.32 -9.17
C LYS A 48 3.48 0.33 -7.79
N ILE A 49 4.27 0.28 -6.72
CA ILE A 49 3.77 0.38 -5.34
C ILE A 49 3.02 1.71 -5.15
N GLY A 50 3.56 2.82 -5.64
CA GLY A 50 2.91 4.14 -5.62
C GLY A 50 1.53 4.14 -6.28
N PHE A 51 1.41 3.58 -7.49
CA PHE A 51 0.10 3.45 -8.14
C PHE A 51 -0.87 2.50 -7.42
N GLY A 52 -0.34 1.44 -6.78
CA GLY A 52 -1.14 0.57 -5.91
C GLY A 52 -1.64 1.32 -4.67
N TYR A 53 -0.80 2.17 -4.09
CA TYR A 53 -1.13 3.00 -2.93
C TYR A 53 -2.16 4.08 -3.27
N LEU A 54 -2.07 4.70 -4.45
CA LEU A 54 -3.12 5.58 -4.99
C LEU A 54 -4.45 4.83 -5.14
N ALA A 55 -4.45 3.63 -5.73
CA ALA A 55 -5.65 2.82 -5.85
C ALA A 55 -6.25 2.48 -4.47
N LEU A 56 -5.40 2.20 -3.47
CA LEU A 56 -5.83 1.97 -2.10
C LEU A 56 -6.49 3.21 -1.47
N HIS A 57 -5.93 4.41 -1.68
CA HIS A 57 -6.51 5.68 -1.22
C HIS A 57 -7.87 5.96 -1.84
N LYS A 58 -8.07 5.55 -3.08
CA LYS A 58 -9.35 5.63 -3.80
C LYS A 58 -10.33 4.51 -3.43
N LEU A 59 -9.96 3.62 -2.50
CA LEU A 59 -10.69 2.40 -2.15
C LEU A 59 -10.97 1.48 -3.35
N GLU A 60 -10.14 1.55 -4.40
CA GLU A 60 -10.14 0.66 -5.55
C GLU A 60 -9.47 -0.68 -5.19
N LEU A 61 -9.96 -1.36 -4.14
CA LEU A 61 -9.28 -2.48 -3.47
C LEU A 61 -8.85 -3.60 -4.44
N LYS A 62 -9.71 -3.98 -5.40
CA LYS A 62 -9.38 -5.01 -6.40
C LYS A 62 -8.15 -4.63 -7.23
N LYS A 63 -8.07 -3.36 -7.65
CA LYS A 63 -6.96 -2.84 -8.45
C LYS A 63 -5.69 -2.77 -7.62
N ALA A 64 -5.79 -2.28 -6.39
CA ALA A 64 -4.66 -2.23 -5.45
C ALA A 64 -4.08 -3.65 -5.22
N ILE A 65 -4.94 -4.63 -4.94
CA ILE A 65 -4.57 -6.04 -4.78
C ILE A 65 -3.82 -6.55 -6.01
N THR A 66 -4.38 -6.39 -7.22
CA THR A 66 -3.73 -6.84 -8.46
C THR A 66 -2.34 -6.21 -8.62
N ILE A 67 -2.20 -4.90 -8.37
CA ILE A 67 -0.93 -4.19 -8.50
C ILE A 67 0.12 -4.74 -7.53
N PHE A 68 -0.23 -4.92 -6.25
CA PHE A 68 0.73 -5.42 -5.27
C PHE A 68 1.08 -6.90 -5.50
N GLU A 69 0.13 -7.73 -5.95
CA GLU A 69 0.42 -9.11 -6.39
C GLU A 69 1.39 -9.14 -7.59
N GLU A 70 1.26 -8.20 -8.53
CA GLU A 70 2.23 -8.08 -9.64
C GLU A 70 3.63 -7.70 -9.17
N VAL A 71 3.74 -6.82 -8.18
CA VAL A 71 5.04 -6.46 -7.58
C VAL A 71 5.64 -7.68 -6.91
N LEU A 72 4.89 -8.38 -6.05
CA LEU A 72 5.35 -9.56 -5.33
C LEU A 72 5.67 -10.76 -6.23
N ARG A 73 5.03 -10.88 -7.40
CA ARG A 73 5.39 -11.90 -8.39
C ARG A 73 6.79 -11.67 -8.97
N LYS A 74 7.25 -10.43 -9.05
CA LYS A 74 8.59 -10.06 -9.54
C LYS A 74 9.62 -10.00 -8.42
N ASP A 75 9.21 -9.50 -7.26
CA ASP A 75 10.01 -9.36 -6.06
C ASP A 75 9.25 -9.92 -4.84
N PRO A 76 9.32 -11.25 -4.61
CA PRO A 76 8.59 -11.89 -3.51
C PRO A 76 9.03 -11.46 -2.10
N LYS A 77 10.17 -10.78 -1.99
CA LYS A 77 10.73 -10.29 -0.71
C LYS A 77 10.41 -8.81 -0.45
N ASN A 78 9.56 -8.20 -1.28
CA ASN A 78 9.17 -6.81 -1.11
C ASN A 78 8.20 -6.65 0.06
N ASP A 79 8.73 -6.44 1.26
CA ASP A 79 7.91 -6.33 2.47
C ASP A 79 6.93 -5.15 2.42
N MET A 80 7.27 -4.05 1.75
CA MET A 80 6.37 -2.91 1.55
C MET A 80 5.14 -3.30 0.71
N ALA A 81 5.34 -3.96 -0.42
CA ALA A 81 4.23 -4.46 -1.25
C ALA A 81 3.41 -5.51 -0.50
N LYS A 82 4.05 -6.36 0.32
CA LYS A 82 3.38 -7.34 1.16
C LYS A 82 2.49 -6.69 2.22
N ALA A 83 2.98 -5.64 2.88
CA ALA A 83 2.19 -4.87 3.84
C ALA A 83 0.96 -4.24 3.17
N PHE A 84 1.15 -3.55 2.04
CA PHE A 84 0.04 -2.92 1.34
C PHE A 84 -0.96 -3.92 0.75
N LEU A 85 -0.50 -5.08 0.27
CA LEU A 85 -1.39 -6.17 -0.12
C LEU A 85 -2.20 -6.68 1.09
N GLY A 86 -1.55 -6.85 2.24
CA GLY A 86 -2.19 -7.23 3.50
C GLY A 86 -3.31 -6.26 3.89
N ILE A 87 -3.04 -4.95 3.83
CA ILE A 87 -4.04 -3.89 4.07
C ILE A 87 -5.19 -3.99 3.06
N ALA A 88 -4.89 -4.05 1.76
CA ALA A 88 -5.91 -4.05 0.71
C ALA A 88 -6.82 -5.29 0.82
N ILE A 89 -6.25 -6.47 1.12
CA ILE A 89 -6.99 -7.71 1.31
C ILE A 89 -7.79 -7.67 2.62
N SER A 90 -7.23 -7.13 3.70
CA SER A 90 -7.90 -7.11 5.02
C SER A 90 -9.20 -6.29 4.98
N MET A 91 -9.23 -5.25 4.14
CA MET A 91 -10.41 -4.41 3.89
C MET A 91 -11.45 -5.06 2.98
N THR A 92 -11.24 -6.29 2.51
CA THR A 92 -12.26 -7.04 1.74
C THR A 92 -13.00 -8.02 2.64
N PRO A 93 -14.36 -8.06 2.60
CA PRO A 93 -15.14 -8.93 3.49
C PRO A 93 -14.79 -10.42 3.39
N LYS A 94 -14.46 -10.90 2.19
CA LYS A 94 -14.21 -12.32 1.93
C LYS A 94 -12.82 -12.79 2.38
N ASN A 95 -11.83 -11.89 2.41
CA ASN A 95 -10.44 -12.29 2.56
C ASN A 95 -9.75 -11.62 3.76
N MET A 96 -10.51 -11.02 4.69
CA MET A 96 -9.97 -10.30 5.83
C MET A 96 -8.84 -11.08 6.56
N LEU A 97 -9.09 -12.35 6.91
CA LEU A 97 -8.13 -13.21 7.61
C LEU A 97 -6.84 -13.47 6.80
N LYS A 98 -6.94 -13.55 5.47
CA LYS A 98 -5.77 -13.69 4.60
C LYS A 98 -4.92 -12.41 4.64
N GLY A 99 -5.57 -11.25 4.63
CA GLY A 99 -4.89 -9.96 4.74
C GLY A 99 -4.19 -9.79 6.08
N GLU A 100 -4.86 -10.15 7.17
CA GLU A 100 -4.30 -10.16 8.52
C GLU A 100 -3.04 -11.04 8.60
N LYS A 101 -3.11 -12.28 8.12
CA LYS A 101 -1.95 -13.18 8.10
C LYS A 101 -0.77 -12.59 7.34
N LEU A 102 -1.01 -11.91 6.21
CA LEU A 102 0.06 -11.24 5.47
C LEU A 102 0.70 -10.12 6.29
N LEU A 103 -0.09 -9.36 7.04
CA LEU A 103 0.42 -8.31 7.94
C LEU A 103 1.21 -8.88 9.12
N GLU A 104 0.75 -9.98 9.73
CA GLU A 104 1.49 -10.70 10.77
C GLU A 104 2.84 -11.20 10.27
N GLU A 105 2.88 -11.74 9.05
CA GLU A 105 4.15 -12.13 8.43
C GLU A 105 5.06 -10.91 8.17
N THR A 106 4.48 -9.74 7.86
CA THR A 106 5.22 -8.50 7.59
C THR A 106 5.78 -7.85 8.86
N LEU A 107 5.26 -8.18 10.05
CA LEU A 107 5.87 -7.78 11.33
C LEU A 107 7.31 -8.31 11.51
N LYS A 108 7.70 -9.32 10.73
CA LYS A 108 9.05 -9.89 10.72
C LYS A 108 10.03 -9.12 9.83
N SER A 109 9.58 -8.09 9.12
CA SER A 109 10.45 -7.28 8.25
C SER A 109 11.60 -6.64 9.04
N ASP A 110 12.75 -6.51 8.38
CA ASP A 110 13.90 -5.77 8.91
C ASP A 110 13.71 -4.25 8.77
N ASP A 111 12.82 -3.81 7.88
CA ASP A 111 12.46 -2.41 7.72
C ASP A 111 11.52 -1.97 8.87
N LYS A 112 12.00 -1.03 9.68
CA LYS A 112 11.28 -0.54 10.86
C LYS A 112 9.98 0.18 10.51
N GLU A 113 9.94 0.90 9.39
CA GLU A 113 8.75 1.62 8.96
C GLU A 113 7.70 0.66 8.40
N VAL A 114 8.12 -0.34 7.62
CA VAL A 114 7.22 -1.39 7.15
C VAL A 114 6.63 -2.20 8.32
N LYS A 115 7.46 -2.56 9.30
CA LYS A 115 7.00 -3.22 10.53
C LYS A 115 5.99 -2.38 11.30
N LYS A 116 6.25 -1.09 11.45
CA LYS A 116 5.33 -0.14 12.11
C LYS A 116 4.01 -0.02 11.35
N LEU A 117 4.05 0.10 10.02
CA LEU A 117 2.87 0.12 9.16
C LEU A 117 2.02 -1.15 9.34
N ALA A 118 2.65 -2.33 9.32
CA ALA A 118 1.95 -3.59 9.54
C ALA A 118 1.29 -3.66 10.93
N GLY A 119 1.95 -3.18 11.97
CA GLY A 119 1.40 -3.10 13.32
C GLY A 119 0.17 -2.18 13.40
N ILE A 120 0.23 -1.00 12.79
CA ILE A 120 -0.91 -0.06 12.71
C ILE A 120 -2.08 -0.70 11.95
N ALA A 121 -1.79 -1.36 10.82
CA ALA A 121 -2.79 -2.02 10.01
C ALA A 121 -3.50 -3.17 10.77
N LEU A 122 -2.75 -3.97 11.54
CA LEU A 122 -3.32 -5.04 12.38
C LEU A 122 -4.22 -4.47 13.48
N ASP A 123 -3.78 -3.42 14.17
CA ASP A 123 -4.59 -2.73 15.19
C ASP A 123 -5.89 -2.19 14.59
N PHE A 124 -5.82 -1.61 13.39
CA PHE A 124 -7.01 -1.17 12.65
C PHE A 124 -7.95 -2.33 12.30
N VAL A 125 -7.41 -3.44 11.80
CA VAL A 125 -8.21 -4.63 11.45
C VAL A 125 -8.93 -5.20 12.68
N ASP A 126 -8.25 -5.33 13.80
CA ASP A 126 -8.84 -5.84 15.05
C ASP A 126 -9.93 -4.90 15.59
N LYS A 127 -9.70 -3.58 15.55
CA LYS A 127 -10.62 -2.60 16.13
C LYS A 127 -11.84 -2.31 15.26
N PHE A 128 -11.66 -2.22 13.94
CA PHE A 128 -12.67 -1.66 13.04
C PHE A 128 -13.19 -2.66 12.01
N VAL A 129 -12.39 -3.63 11.57
CA VAL A 129 -12.84 -4.58 10.55
C VAL A 129 -13.50 -5.82 11.17
N LYS A 130 -12.92 -6.36 12.25
CA LYS A 130 -13.45 -7.55 12.94
C LYS A 130 -14.65 -7.28 13.84
N LYS A 131 -14.74 -6.07 14.43
CA LYS A 131 -15.62 -5.78 15.57
C LYS A 131 -16.87 -4.98 15.22
N GLU A 132 -17.06 -4.53 13.97
CA GLU A 132 -18.27 -3.77 13.63
C GLU A 132 -19.44 -4.71 13.31
N PRO A 133 -20.45 -4.80 14.19
CA PRO A 133 -21.76 -5.19 13.72
C PRO A 133 -22.23 -4.16 12.69
N SER A 134 -22.91 -4.62 11.65
CA SER A 134 -23.57 -3.74 10.67
C SER A 134 -24.40 -2.65 11.38
N PRO A 135 -24.62 -1.46 10.79
CA PRO A 135 -25.60 -0.49 11.30
C PRO A 135 -27.00 -1.09 11.59
N VAL A 136 -27.30 -2.27 11.03
CA VAL A 136 -28.53 -3.05 11.24
C VAL A 136 -28.41 -4.07 12.37
N GLU A 137 -27.21 -4.55 12.67
CA GLU A 137 -26.94 -5.44 13.79
C GLU A 137 -26.88 -4.60 15.08
N THR A 138 -28.07 -4.25 15.58
CA THR A 138 -28.19 -3.71 16.94
C THR A 138 -27.47 -4.66 17.90
N LYS A 139 -26.50 -4.12 18.65
CA LYS A 139 -25.89 -4.83 19.79
C LYS A 139 -27.03 -5.42 20.58
N LYS A 140 -27.20 -6.75 20.56
CA LYS A 140 -28.09 -7.44 21.49
C LYS A 140 -27.53 -7.11 22.87
N LYS A 141 -28.07 -6.06 23.50
CA LYS A 141 -27.83 -5.78 24.91
C LYS A 141 -28.25 -7.05 25.64
N GLY A 142 -27.27 -7.73 26.22
CA GLY A 142 -27.51 -8.93 27.01
C GLY A 142 -28.60 -8.64 28.05
N LYS A 143 -29.54 -9.57 28.16
CA LYS A 143 -30.49 -9.64 29.27
C LYS A 143 -29.74 -9.89 30.57
#